data_AF-A0A351DSR8-F1
#
_entry.id   AF-A0A351DSR8-F1
#
_cell.length_a   1.000
_cell.length_b   1.000
_cell.length_c   1.000
_cell.angle_alpha   90.00
_cell.angle_beta   90.00
_cell.angle_gamma   90.00
#
_symmetry.space_group_name_H-M   'P 1'
#
loop_
_entity.id
_entity.type
_entity.pdbx_description
1 polymer ?
#
loop_
_entity_poly.entity_id
_entity_poly.type
_entity_poly.pdbx_seq_one_letter_code
_entity_poly.pdbx_strand_id
1 'polypeptide(L)'
;FVGLIITNCIIMGRLEAFALGNKPGPSLLDAIGNAMGYAWILLVVSVVREIFGSGAISLPGMGQVKFLPADWFITNGGFYENNNLMILPPMALVVVGLIIWIQRSRNQALIEEN
;
A
#
# COMPACT_ATOMS: atom_id res chain seq x y z
N PHE A 1 -15.63 -0.62 7.43
CA PHE A 1 -15.09 -0.70 6.05
C PHE A 1 -16.12 -0.43 4.96
N VAL A 2 -17.38 -0.87 5.09
CA VAL A 2 -18.41 -0.70 4.03
C VAL A 2 -18.54 0.75 3.52
N GLY A 3 -18.59 1.75 4.40
CA GLY A 3 -18.67 3.16 3.98
C GLY A 3 -17.47 3.64 3.14
N LEU A 4 -16.24 3.28 3.54
CA LEU A 4 -15.00 3.61 2.83
C LEU A 4 -14.87 2.90 1.48
N ILE A 5 -15.56 1.76 1.31
CA ILE A 5 -15.61 1.06 0.04
C ILE A 5 -16.56 1.81 -0.90
N ILE A 6 -17.76 2.16 -0.43
CA ILE A 6 -18.79 2.82 -1.25
C ILE A 6 -18.31 4.19 -1.74
N THR A 7 -17.60 4.96 -0.91
CA THR A 7 -17.10 6.30 -1.26
C THR A 7 -15.67 6.28 -1.83
N ASN A 8 -15.15 5.11 -2.22
CA ASN A 8 -13.80 5.04 -2.76
C ASN A 8 -13.72 5.63 -4.17
N CYS A 9 -12.78 6.56 -4.36
CA CYS A 9 -12.55 7.23 -5.63
C CYS A 9 -12.21 6.27 -6.79
N ILE A 10 -11.58 5.12 -6.51
CA ILE A 10 -11.23 4.14 -7.56
C ILE A 10 -12.48 3.48 -8.16
N ILE A 11 -13.51 3.26 -7.34
CA ILE A 11 -14.74 2.60 -7.78
C ILE A 11 -15.55 3.56 -8.63
N MET A 12 -15.77 4.78 -8.13
CA MET A 12 -16.49 5.83 -8.89
C MET A 12 -15.76 6.17 -10.18
N GLY A 13 -14.44 6.36 -10.14
CA GLY A 13 -13.64 6.72 -11.32
C GLY A 13 -13.63 5.65 -12.43
N ARG A 14 -13.51 4.36 -12.09
CA ARG A 14 -13.57 3.28 -13.11
C ARG A 14 -15.00 3.04 -13.61
N LEU A 15 -16.01 3.25 -12.76
CA LEU A 15 -17.40 3.16 -13.16
C LEU A 15 -17.72 4.18 -14.25
N GLU A 16 -17.32 5.44 -14.04
CA GLU A 16 -17.54 6.53 -15.00
C GLU A 16 -16.71 6.36 -16.28
N ALA A 17 -15.44 5.97 -16.15
CA ALA A 17 -14.52 5.91 -17.29
C ALA A 17 -14.68 4.65 -18.18
N PHE A 18 -15.09 3.51 -17.61
CA PHE A 18 -15.08 2.24 -18.34
C PHE A 18 -16.39 1.45 -18.25
N ALA A 19 -17.03 1.40 -17.07
CA ALA A 19 -18.20 0.53 -16.88
C ALA A 19 -19.46 1.02 -17.61
N LEU A 20 -19.69 2.33 -17.70
CA LEU A 20 -20.86 2.91 -18.38
C LEU A 20 -20.84 2.73 -19.91
N GLY A 21 -19.66 2.58 -20.50
CA GLY A 21 -19.48 2.47 -21.96
C GLY A 21 -19.30 1.05 -22.48
N ASN A 22 -19.13 0.04 -21.62
CA ASN A 22 -18.74 -1.31 -22.00
C ASN A 22 -19.71 -2.40 -21.52
N LYS A 23 -19.65 -3.57 -22.18
CA LYS A 23 -20.40 -4.76 -21.76
C LYS A 23 -19.95 -5.24 -20.37
N PRO A 24 -20.82 -5.92 -19.60
CA PRO A 24 -20.50 -6.35 -18.23
C PRO A 24 -19.28 -7.27 -18.12
N GLY A 25 -19.03 -8.13 -19.13
CA GLY A 25 -17.87 -9.02 -19.18
C GLY A 25 -16.51 -8.29 -19.14
N PRO A 26 -16.19 -7.42 -20.12
CA PRO A 26 -14.95 -6.66 -20.11
C PRO A 26 -14.85 -5.70 -18.91
N SER A 27 -15.95 -5.10 -18.45
CA SER A 27 -15.97 -4.25 -17.25
C SER A 27 -15.59 -5.01 -15.98
N LEU A 28 -15.93 -6.30 -15.88
CA LEU A 28 -15.55 -7.14 -14.76
C LEU A 28 -14.05 -7.46 -14.77
N LEU A 29 -13.49 -7.73 -15.95
CA LEU A 29 -12.05 -7.95 -16.11
C LEU A 29 -11.24 -6.70 -15.72
N ASP A 30 -11.73 -5.53 -16.12
CA ASP A 30 -11.15 -4.24 -15.74
C ASP A 30 -11.19 -3.99 -14.23
N ALA A 31 -12.34 -4.23 -13.61
CA ALA A 31 -12.49 -4.07 -12.16
C ALA A 31 -11.52 -4.98 -11.38
N ILE A 32 -11.36 -6.23 -11.81
CA ILE A 32 -10.42 -7.18 -11.20
C ILE A 32 -8.97 -6.71 -11.36
N GLY A 33 -8.56 -6.28 -12.55
CA GLY A 33 -7.21 -5.79 -12.80
C GLY A 33 -6.84 -4.60 -11.91
N ASN A 34 -7.72 -3.60 -11.84
CA ASN A 34 -7.51 -2.41 -11.02
C ASN A 34 -7.54 -2.72 -9.52
N ALA A 35 -8.45 -3.61 -9.08
CA ALA A 35 -8.53 -4.03 -7.68
C ALA A 35 -7.27 -4.81 -7.24
N MET A 36 -6.74 -5.69 -8.08
CA MET A 36 -5.49 -6.42 -7.79
C MET A 36 -4.29 -5.47 -7.71
N GLY A 37 -4.19 -4.49 -8.62
CA GLY A 37 -3.14 -3.48 -8.57
C GLY A 37 -3.21 -2.64 -7.28
N TYR A 38 -4.41 -2.21 -6.90
CA TYR A 38 -4.64 -1.48 -5.65
C TYR A 38 -4.28 -2.32 -4.42
N ALA A 39 -4.71 -3.59 -4.38
CA ALA A 39 -4.38 -4.51 -3.30
C ALA A 39 -2.88 -4.75 -3.18
N TRP A 40 -2.18 -4.92 -4.31
CA TRP A 40 -0.72 -5.11 -4.33
C TRP A 40 0.03 -3.91 -3.72
N ILE A 41 -0.35 -2.69 -4.11
CA ILE A 41 0.25 -1.47 -3.55
C ILE A 41 -0.01 -1.39 -2.05
N LEU A 42 -1.24 -1.65 -1.60
CA LEU A 42 -1.57 -1.63 -0.17
C LEU A 42 -0.79 -2.67 0.64
N LEU A 43 -0.57 -3.87 0.10
CA LEU A 43 0.25 -4.90 0.74
C LEU A 43 1.70 -4.42 0.91
N VAL A 44 2.33 -3.93 -0.16
CA VAL A 44 3.72 -3.45 -0.12
C VAL A 44 3.86 -2.30 0.87
N VAL A 45 2.97 -1.32 0.82
CA VAL A 45 2.98 -0.16 1.74
C VAL A 45 2.77 -0.60 3.18
N SER A 46 1.87 -1.56 3.44
CA SER A 46 1.61 -2.06 4.79
C SER A 46 2.83 -2.79 5.36
N VAL A 47 3.47 -3.64 4.56
CA VAL A 47 4.71 -4.36 4.98
C VAL A 47 5.81 -3.37 5.35
N VAL A 48 6.06 -2.36 4.51
CA VAL A 48 7.08 -1.34 4.79
C VAL A 48 6.72 -0.58 6.07
N ARG A 49 5.47 -0.15 6.23
CA ARG A 49 5.04 0.60 7.43
C ARG A 49 5.10 -0.22 8.72
N GLU A 50 4.79 -1.50 8.68
CA GLU A 50 4.86 -2.38 9.84
C GLU A 50 6.31 -2.68 10.25
N ILE A 51 7.19 -2.93 9.27
CA ILE A 51 8.62 -3.12 9.52
C ILE A 51 9.23 -1.86 10.16
N PHE A 52 9.00 -0.68 9.59
CA PHE A 52 9.57 0.58 10.07
C PHE A 52 8.81 1.23 11.26
N GLY A 53 7.62 0.72 11.61
CA GLY A 53 6.83 1.22 12.74
C GLY A 53 7.07 0.44 14.02
N SER A 54 6.93 -0.89 13.97
CA SER A 54 6.98 -1.77 15.15
C SER A 54 8.06 -2.85 15.08
N GLY A 55 8.81 -2.96 13.98
CA GLY A 55 9.80 -4.02 13.77
C GLY A 55 9.18 -5.43 13.67
N ALA A 56 7.86 -5.52 13.51
CA ALA A 56 7.10 -6.75 13.47
C ALA A 56 6.01 -6.67 12.41
N ILE A 57 5.83 -7.76 11.67
CA ILE A 57 4.73 -7.89 10.70
C ILE A 57 3.53 -8.45 11.44
N SER A 58 2.41 -7.75 11.41
CA SER A 58 1.17 -8.18 12.04
C SER A 58 0.33 -8.94 11.02
N LEU A 59 0.53 -10.26 10.94
CA LEU A 59 -0.25 -11.08 10.01
C LEU A 59 -1.64 -11.37 10.61
N PRO A 60 -2.75 -11.08 9.89
CA PRO A 60 -4.09 -11.42 10.38
C PRO A 60 -4.21 -12.94 10.62
N GLY A 61 -4.39 -13.31 11.90
CA GLY A 61 -4.55 -14.71 12.34
C GLY A 61 -3.29 -15.36 12.95
N MET A 62 -2.09 -14.81 12.78
CA MET A 62 -0.82 -15.37 13.34
C MET A 62 -0.12 -14.46 14.36
N GLY A 63 -0.78 -13.39 14.82
CA GLY A 63 -0.19 -12.45 15.77
C GLY A 63 0.99 -11.65 15.17
N GLN A 64 1.67 -10.87 16.01
CA GLN A 64 2.83 -10.09 15.59
C GLN A 64 4.06 -11.00 15.47
N VAL A 65 4.46 -11.32 14.25
CA VAL A 65 5.72 -12.02 14.00
C VAL A 65 6.82 -10.96 13.99
N LYS A 66 7.59 -10.91 15.08
CA LYS A 66 8.77 -10.04 15.18
C LYS A 66 9.80 -10.50 14.15
N PHE A 67 9.95 -9.71 13.08
CA PHE A 67 10.91 -9.99 12.02
C PHE A 67 12.31 -9.49 12.39
N LEU A 68 12.41 -8.49 13.28
CA LEU A 68 13.69 -8.07 13.86
C LEU A 68 14.10 -9.02 15.01
N PRO A 69 15.36 -9.53 15.03
CA PRO A 69 15.89 -10.26 16.17
C PRO A 69 15.85 -9.38 17.42
N ALA A 70 15.58 -10.00 18.57
CA ALA A 70 15.35 -9.32 19.85
C ALA A 70 16.51 -8.39 20.27
N ASP A 71 17.71 -8.62 19.73
CA ASP A 71 18.95 -7.88 19.99
C ASP A 71 18.98 -6.47 19.35
N TRP A 72 18.14 -6.21 18.35
CA TRP A 72 18.09 -4.90 17.68
C TRP A 72 17.18 -3.89 18.38
N PHE A 73 16.33 -4.34 19.29
CA PHE A 73 15.48 -3.46 20.10
C PHE A 73 16.28 -2.88 21.26
N ILE A 74 16.04 -1.61 21.59
CA ILE A 74 16.74 -0.89 22.68
C ILE A 74 16.64 -1.65 24.03
N THR A 75 15.59 -2.44 24.24
CA THR A 75 15.40 -3.29 25.43
C THR A 75 16.50 -4.35 25.65
N ASN A 76 17.23 -4.75 24.60
CA ASN A 76 18.36 -5.69 24.69
C ASN A 76 19.71 -5.09 24.21
N GLY A 77 19.81 -3.76 24.06
CA GLY A 77 21.05 -3.08 23.66
C GLY A 77 21.20 -2.75 22.16
N GLY A 78 20.12 -2.85 21.37
CA GLY A 78 20.10 -2.45 19.96
C GLY A 78 19.74 -0.98 19.71
N PHE A 79 19.69 -0.57 18.44
CA PHE A 79 19.50 0.82 18.01
C PHE A 79 18.06 1.18 17.61
N TYR A 80 17.09 0.26 17.76
CA TYR A 80 15.74 0.43 17.22
C TYR A 80 14.68 0.66 18.31
N GLU A 81 14.08 1.85 18.31
CA GLU A 81 12.86 2.18 19.06
C GLU A 81 11.64 2.11 18.13
N ASN A 82 10.50 1.67 18.65
CA ASN A 82 9.27 1.63 17.87
C ASN A 82 8.87 3.05 17.44
N ASN A 83 9.00 3.34 16.15
CA ASN A 83 8.68 4.66 15.62
C ASN A 83 7.18 4.76 15.31
N ASN A 84 6.41 5.19 16.31
CA ASN A 84 4.97 5.36 16.17
C ASN A 84 4.60 6.39 15.08
N LEU A 85 5.52 7.29 14.69
CA LEU A 85 5.32 8.23 13.58
C LEU A 85 5.09 7.53 12.24
N MET A 86 5.68 6.36 12.00
CA MET A 86 5.53 5.62 10.74
C MET A 86 4.12 5.04 10.55
N ILE A 87 3.37 4.88 11.65
CA ILE A 87 1.99 4.38 11.63
C ILE A 87 1.00 5.49 11.27
N LEU A 88 1.37 6.77 11.44
CA LEU A 88 0.46 7.88 11.13
C LEU A 88 0.16 8.01 9.62
N PRO A 89 -1.05 8.49 9.24
CA PRO A 89 -1.44 8.73 7.85
C PRO A 89 -0.42 9.50 6.97
N PRO A 90 0.25 10.59 7.42
CA PRO A 90 1.24 11.30 6.62
C PRO A 90 2.39 10.42 6.10
N MET A 91 2.84 9.41 6.86
CA MET A 91 3.93 8.54 6.43
C MET A 91 3.50 7.57 5.32
N ALA A 92 2.21 7.24 5.23
CA ALA A 92 1.70 6.45 4.09
C ALA A 92 1.88 7.20 2.76
N LEU A 93 1.71 8.52 2.74
CA LEU A 93 1.93 9.34 1.55
C LEU A 93 3.40 9.37 1.13
N VAL A 94 4.32 9.44 2.11
CA VAL A 94 5.77 9.42 1.84
C VAL A 94 6.20 8.07 1.27
N VAL A 95 5.75 6.96 1.87
CA VAL A 95 6.07 5.60 1.37
C VAL A 95 5.52 5.38 -0.04
N VAL A 96 4.27 5.75 -0.29
CA VAL A 96 3.67 5.66 -1.64
C VAL A 96 4.43 6.55 -2.63
N GLY A 97 4.81 7.76 -2.23
CA GLY A 97 5.62 8.68 -3.05
C GLY A 97 6.98 8.09 -3.44
N LEU A 98 7.67 7.42 -2.51
CA LEU A 98 8.93 6.72 -2.80
C LEU A 98 8.72 5.54 -3.76
N ILE A 99 7.65 4.77 -3.59
CA ILE A 99 7.31 3.66 -4.50
C ILE A 99 7.09 4.18 -5.92
N ILE A 100 6.30 5.25 -6.07
CA ILE A 100 6.04 5.88 -7.38
C ILE A 100 7.34 6.44 -7.97
N TRP A 101 8.18 7.07 -7.15
CA TRP A 101 9.48 7.59 -7.61
C TRP A 101 10.39 6.49 -8.14
N ILE A 102 10.51 5.36 -7.43
CA ILE A 102 11.30 4.21 -7.89
C ILE A 102 10.73 3.63 -9.18
N GLN A 103 9.41 3.47 -9.27
CA GLN A 103 8.74 2.96 -10.46
C GLN A 103 8.99 3.88 -11.67
N ARG A 104 8.83 5.20 -11.50
CA ARG A 104 8.99 6.20 -12.56
C ARG A 104 10.46 6.42 -12.94
N SER A 105 11.38 6.27 -11.99
CA SER A 105 12.82 6.30 -12.25
C SER A 105 13.27 5.12 -13.12
N ARG A 106 12.71 3.92 -12.90
CA ARG A 106 13.04 2.73 -13.69
C ARG A 106 12.31 2.66 -15.03
N ASN A 107 11.09 3.20 -15.11
CA ASN A 107 10.29 3.16 -16.32
C ASN A 107 9.94 4.58 -16.80
N GLN A 108 10.92 5.23 -17.44
CA GLN A 108 10.81 6.62 -17.88
C GLN A 108 9.80 6.84 -19.01
N ALA A 109 9.33 5.78 -19.67
CA ALA A 109 8.25 5.85 -20.66
C ALA A 109 6.89 6.31 -20.09
N LEU A 110 6.75 6.35 -18.76
CA LEU A 110 5.58 6.87 -18.04
C LEU A 110 5.75 8.34 -17.63
N ILE A 111 6.88 8.97 -17.96
CA ILE A 111 7.09 10.39 -17.76
C ILE A 111 6.48 11.08 -18.98
N GLU A 112 5.31 11.70 -18.80
CA GLU A 112 4.74 12.58 -19.82
C GLU A 112 5.76 13.71 -20.11
N GLU A 113 6.37 13.67 -21.30
CA GLU A 113 7.01 14.84 -21.90
C GLU A 113 5.89 15.81 -22.25
N ASN A 114 5.80 16.91 -21.49
CA ASN A 114 5.05 18.10 -21.90
C ASN A 114 5.82 18.86 -22.98
#